data_AF-X1D457-F1
#
_entry.id   AF-X1D457-F1
#
_cell.length_a   1.000
_cell.length_b   1.000
_cell.length_c   1.000
_cell.angle_alpha   90.00
_cell.angle_beta   90.00
_cell.angle_gamma   90.00
#
_symmetry.space_group_name_H-M   'P 1'
#
loop_
_entity.id
_entity.type
_entity.pdbx_description
1 polymer ?
#
loop_
_entity_poly.entity_id
_entity_poly.type
_entity_poly.pdbx_seq_one_letter_code
_entity_poly.pdbx_strand_id
1 'polypeptide(L)' 'MRIGYAFVVADLFHVGQLRHLRIAKGLCDFLIVGVLTDEAVASYKREPITSFDERVDIVQALSLVDMVVRQDSRDPDTL' A
#
# COMPACT_ATOMS: atom_id res chain seq x y z
N MET A 1 8.03 19.59 -6.77
CA MET A 1 7.78 18.14 -6.82
C MET A 1 7.48 17.66 -5.40
N ARG A 2 6.26 17.24 -5.13
CA ARG A 2 5.80 16.69 -3.85
C ARG A 2 5.75 15.17 -3.95
N ILE A 3 6.41 14.50 -3.00
CA ILE A 3 6.37 13.04 -2.89
C ILE A 3 5.35 12.70 -1.79
N GLY A 4 4.36 11.89 -2.12
CA GLY A 4 3.37 11.37 -1.19
C GLY A 4 3.69 9.94 -0.82
N TYR A 5 3.43 9.58 0.43
CA TYR A 5 3.48 8.21 0.91
C TYR A 5 2.09 7.81 1.42
N ALA A 6 1.61 6.66 0.99
CA ALA A 6 0.42 6.02 1.51
C ALA A 6 0.72 4.54 1.70
N PHE A 7 -0.07 3.85 2.51
CA PHE A 7 0.12 2.41 2.70
C PHE A 7 -1.19 1.67 2.68
N VAL A 8 -1.14 0.42 2.23
CA VAL A 8 -2.28 -0.48 2.14
C VAL A 8 -1.86 -1.89 2.51
N VAL A 9 -2.83 -2.66 2.99
CA VAL A 9 -2.67 -4.12 3.02
C VAL A 9 -2.90 -4.70 1.63
N ALA A 10 -3.87 -4.18 0.87
CA ALA A 10 -4.26 -4.69 -0.46
C ALA A 10 -4.75 -6.15 -0.47
N ASP A 11 -5.10 -6.73 0.69
CA ASP A 11 -5.80 -8.02 0.76
C ASP A 11 -7.20 -7.89 0.13
N LEU A 12 -7.57 -8.87 -0.71
CA LEU A 12 -8.82 -8.90 -1.48
C LEU A 12 -9.16 -7.52 -2.08
N PHE A 13 -8.26 -7.02 -2.94
CA PHE A 13 -8.24 -5.63 -3.34
C PHE A 13 -9.59 -5.13 -3.86
N HIS A 14 -10.07 -4.01 -3.31
CA HIS A 14 -11.39 -3.46 -3.64
C HIS A 14 -11.40 -1.93 -3.77
N VAL A 15 -12.52 -1.39 -4.23
CA VAL A 15 -12.67 0.05 -4.57
C VAL A 15 -12.35 1.01 -3.41
N GLY A 16 -12.44 0.54 -2.16
CA GLY A 16 -12.11 1.35 -0.98
C GLY A 16 -10.64 1.73 -0.96
N GLN A 17 -9.75 0.75 -1.17
CA GLN A 17 -8.30 0.98 -1.23
C GLN A 17 -7.94 1.80 -2.47
N LEU A 18 -8.57 1.55 -3.61
CA LEU A 18 -8.37 2.36 -4.82
C LEU A 18 -8.75 3.84 -4.59
N ARG A 19 -9.88 4.10 -3.93
CA ARG A 19 -10.32 5.47 -3.61
C ARG A 19 -9.33 6.15 -2.67
N HIS A 20 -8.84 5.45 -1.64
CA HIS A 20 -7.81 5.95 -0.74
C HIS A 20 -6.55 6.38 -1.50
N LEU A 21 -6.02 5.51 -2.37
CA LEU A 21 -4.81 5.84 -3.15
C LEU A 21 -5.05 6.96 -4.17
N ARG A 22 -6.24 7.07 -4.77
CA ARG A 22 -6.59 8.19 -5.66
C ARG A 22 -6.56 9.54 -4.93
N ILE A 23 -7.07 9.59 -3.70
CA ILE A 23 -6.99 10.80 -2.87
C ILE A 23 -5.53 11.14 -2.59
N ALA A 24 -4.70 10.15 -2.22
CA ALA A 24 -3.28 10.36 -1.98
C ALA A 24 -2.53 10.88 -3.23
N LYS A 25 -2.76 10.28 -4.40
CA LYS A 25 -2.19 10.76 -5.67
C LYS A 25 -2.63 12.18 -6.00
N GLY A 26 -3.86 12.58 -5.68
CA GLY A 26 -4.34 13.95 -5.88
C GLY A 26 -3.60 15.01 -5.05
N LEU A 27 -2.84 14.60 -4.02
CA LEU A 27 -2.10 15.49 -3.13
C LEU A 27 -0.59 15.56 -3.43
N CYS A 28 -0.08 14.73 -4.36
CA CYS A 28 1.34 14.62 -4.66
C CYS A 28 1.62 14.48 -6.17
N ASP A 29 2.85 14.74 -6.57
CA ASP A 29 3.30 14.56 -7.94
C ASP A 29 3.79 13.11 -8.16
N PHE A 30 4.35 12.50 -7.11
CA PHE A 30 4.89 11.13 -7.10
C PHE A 30 4.36 10.38 -5.86
N LEU A 31 3.67 9.26 -6.06
CA LEU A 31 3.06 8.45 -5.00
C LEU A 31 3.84 7.15 -4.80
N ILE A 32 4.39 7.02 -3.59
CA ILE A 32 4.97 5.78 -3.07
C ILE A 32 3.89 5.06 -2.26
N VAL A 33 3.70 3.78 -2.53
CA VAL A 33 2.75 2.94 -1.78
C VAL A 33 3.48 1.84 -1.02
N GLY A 34 3.38 1.89 0.31
CA GLY A 34 3.78 0.80 1.19
C GLY A 34 2.76 -0.33 1.17
N VAL A 35 3.19 -1.54 0.82
CA VAL A 35 2.39 -2.76 0.99
C VAL A 35 2.84 -3.43 2.28
N LEU A 36 1.93 -3.55 3.24
CA LEU A 36 2.26 -4.18 4.51
C LEU A 36 2.52 -5.67 4.33
N THR A 37 3.54 -6.18 5.02
CA THR A 37 3.84 -7.62 5.05
C THR A 37 2.81 -8.39 5.87
N ASP A 38 2.81 -9.71 5.71
CA ASP A 38 1.89 -10.57 6.46
C ASP A 38 2.17 -10.45 7.97
N GLU A 39 3.44 -10.35 8.37
CA GLU A 39 3.85 -10.16 9.77
C GLU A 39 3.40 -8.79 10.31
N ALA A 40 3.57 -7.74 9.51
CA ALA A 40 3.14 -6.39 9.88
C ALA A 40 1.63 -6.35 10.11
N VAL A 41 0.86 -7.06 9.27
CA VAL A 41 -0.59 -7.17 9.38
C VAL A 41 -1.01 -8.01 10.58
N ALA A 42 -0.36 -9.16 10.80
CA ALA A 42 -0.63 -10.08 11.90
C ALA A 42 -0.52 -9.42 13.29
N SER A 43 0.31 -8.38 13.41
CA SER A 43 0.49 -7.63 14.66
C SER A 43 -0.78 -6.93 15.17
N TYR A 44 -1.77 -6.66 14.30
CA TYR A 44 -2.97 -5.90 14.68
C TYR A 44 -4.29 -6.44 14.10
N LYS A 45 -4.25 -7.40 13.18
CA LYS A 45 -5.44 -8.09 12.66
C LYS A 45 -5.06 -9.46 12.08
N ARG A 46 -6.05 -10.21 11.60
CA ARG A 46 -5.80 -11.48 10.90
C ARG A 46 -4.86 -11.30 9.70
N GLU A 47 -4.09 -12.33 9.41
CA GLU A 47 -3.26 -12.41 8.20
C GLU A 47 -4.08 -12.24 6.92
N PRO A 48 -3.50 -11.66 5.86
CA PRO A 48 -4.11 -11.58 4.54
C PRO A 48 -4.45 -12.96 3.96
N ILE A 49 -5.50 -13.02 3.14
CA ILE A 49 -5.83 -14.22 2.34
C ILE A 49 -4.98 -14.23 1.06
N THR A 50 -4.78 -13.06 0.47
CA THR A 50 -3.98 -12.87 -0.75
C THR A 50 -2.50 -12.79 -0.37
N SER A 51 -1.64 -13.51 -1.11
CA SER A 51 -0.20 -13.54 -0.80
C SER A 51 0.44 -12.15 -0.90
N PHE A 52 1.52 -11.90 -0.16
CA PHE A 52 2.23 -10.62 -0.22
C PHE A 52 2.60 -10.21 -1.65
N ASP A 53 3.12 -11.15 -2.45
CA ASP A 53 3.54 -10.88 -3.83
C ASP A 53 2.37 -10.50 -4.74
N GLU A 54 1.24 -11.21 -4.66
CA GLU A 54 0.02 -10.85 -5.40
C GLU A 54 -0.50 -9.46 -5.00
N ARG A 55 -0.42 -9.12 -3.70
CA ARG A 55 -0.81 -7.79 -3.20
C ARG A 55 0.10 -6.69 -3.75
N VAL A 56 1.40 -6.95 -3.84
CA VAL A 56 2.37 -6.05 -4.49
C VAL A 56 2.06 -5.89 -5.97
N ASP A 57 1.86 -6.99 -6.71
CA ASP A 57 1.56 -6.97 -8.13
C ASP A 57 0.30 -6.16 -8.45
N ILE A 58 -0.77 -6.34 -7.68
CA ILE A 58 -2.01 -5.58 -7.83
C ILE A 58 -1.76 -4.08 -7.66
N VAL A 59 -1.04 -3.68 -6.61
CA VAL A 59 -0.78 -2.27 -6.30
C VAL A 59 0.14 -1.65 -7.34
N GLN A 60 1.17 -2.38 -7.78
CA GLN A 60 2.15 -1.93 -8.78
C GLN A 60 1.52 -1.78 -10.17
N ALA A 61 0.49 -2.55 -10.49
CA ALA A 61 -0.26 -2.43 -11.75
C ALA A 61 -1.17 -1.18 -11.82
N LEU A 62 -1.39 -0.48 -10.70
CA LEU A 62 -2.23 0.72 -10.68
C LEU A 62 -1.49 1.89 -11.33
N SER A 63 -2.05 2.47 -12.39
CA SER A 63 -1.47 3.60 -13.13
C SER A 63 -1.23 4.88 -12.32
N LEU A 64 -1.81 4.98 -11.11
CA LEU A 64 -1.66 6.11 -10.19
C LEU A 64 -0.51 5.93 -9.19
N VAL A 65 0.07 4.73 -9.11
CA VAL A 65 1.17 4.38 -8.20
C VAL A 65 2.47 4.49 -8.97
N ASP A 66 3.40 5.29 -8.47
CA ASP A 66 4.69 5.49 -9.12
C ASP A 66 5.77 4.54 -8.59
N MET A 67 5.66 4.11 -7.33
CA MET A 67 6.57 3.13 -6.72
C MET A 67 5.85 2.33 -5.62
N VAL A 68 6.15 1.04 -5.53
CA VAL A 68 5.71 0.18 -4.43
C VAL A 68 6.90 -0.19 -3.56
N VAL A 69 6.71 -0.20 -2.23
CA VAL A 69 7.71 -0.65 -1.27
C VAL A 69 7.12 -1.65 -0.30
N ARG A 70 7.94 -2.61 0.13
CA ARG A 70 7.63 -3.49 1.27
C ARG A 70 7.60 -2.65 2.54
N GLN A 71 6.61 -2.88 3.40
CA GLN A 71 6.48 -2.18 4.68
C GLN A 71 6.28 -3.19 5.83
N ASP A 72 7.28 -3.31 6.70
CA ASP A 72 7.32 -4.33 7.77
C ASP A 72 6.63 -3.88 9.07
N SER A 73 6.07 -2.67 9.14
CA SER A 73 5.34 -2.16 10.31
C SER A 73 4.14 -1.29 9.90
N ARG A 74 3.23 -1.00 10.83
CA ARG A 74 2.12 -0.06 10.60
C ARG A 74 2.57 1.41 10.67
N ASP A 75 3.66 1.68 11.35
CA ASP A 75 4.16 3.04 11.55
C ASP A 75 5.15 3.41 10.43
N PRO A 76 4.78 4.31 9.51
CA PRO A 76 5.65 4.67 8.40
C PRO A 76 6.93 5.39 8.84
N ASP A 77 6.99 5.92 10.07
CA ASP A 77 8.16 6.65 10.59
C ASP A 77 9.25 5.70 11.12
N THR A 78 9.01 4.38 11.09
CA THR A 78 9.99 3.35 11.47
C THR A 78 10.79 2.78 10.29
N LEU A 79 10.72 3.43 9.12
CA LEU A 79 11.53 3.14 7.94
C LEU A 79 13.00 3.58 8.10
#